data_AF-D3RYR3-F1
#
_entry.id   AF-D3RYR3-F1
#
_cell.length_a   1.000
_cell.length_b   1.000
_cell.length_c   1.000
_cell.angle_alpha   90.00
_cell.angle_beta   90.00
_cell.angle_gamma   90.00
#
_symmetry.space_group_name_H-M   'P 1'
#
loop_
_entity.id
_entity.type
_entity.pdbx_description
1 polymer ?
#
loop_
_entity_poly.entity_id
_entity_poly.type
_entity_poly.pdbx_seq_one_letter_code
_entity_poly.pdbx_strand_id
1 'polypeptide(L)'
;MSSEINRAKELVERWFKSYAEKADETAVELFSDDIEVIDSWANSMLMAGRISNEEYWDLITFCEEKLEELKRLAGVESLDMRFK
;
A
#
# COMPACT_ATOMS: atom_id res chain seq x y z
N MET A 1 -13.78 5.14 11.66
CA MET A 1 -12.71 5.36 10.68
C MET A 1 -12.13 6.75 10.89
N SER A 2 -10.94 6.79 11.48
CA SER A 2 -10.22 7.99 11.85
C SER A 2 -9.83 8.81 10.62
N SER A 3 -9.74 10.13 10.77
CA SER A 3 -9.32 11.02 9.68
C SER A 3 -7.91 10.72 9.17
N GLU A 4 -7.07 10.11 10.01
CA GLU A 4 -5.69 9.76 9.68
C GLU A 4 -5.64 8.59 8.70
N ILE A 5 -6.47 7.56 8.91
CA ILE A 5 -6.59 6.43 7.99
C ILE A 5 -7.14 6.87 6.64
N ASN A 6 -8.15 7.74 6.62
CA ASN A 6 -8.70 8.25 5.37
C ASN A 6 -7.63 8.99 4.54
N ARG A 7 -6.79 9.80 5.20
CA ARG A 7 -5.68 10.50 4.52
C ARG A 7 -4.62 9.53 3.99
N ALA A 8 -4.32 8.46 4.74
CA ALA A 8 -3.40 7.42 4.28
C ALA A 8 -3.96 6.71 3.03
N LYS A 9 -5.25 6.35 3.02
CA LYS A 9 -5.92 5.76 1.86
C LYS A 9 -5.89 6.70 0.63
N GLU A 10 -6.14 7.99 0.83
CA GLU A 10 -6.03 9.00 -0.24
C GLU A 10 -4.60 9.12 -0.82
N LEU A 11 -3.58 9.00 0.04
CA LEU A 11 -2.18 9.03 -0.39
C LEU A 11 -1.82 7.77 -1.19
N VAL A 12 -2.19 6.59 -0.69
CA VAL A 12 -1.99 5.31 -1.39
C VAL A 12 -2.68 5.31 -2.74
N GLU A 13 -3.91 5.83 -2.82
CA GLU A 13 -4.66 5.94 -4.09
C GLU A 13 -3.97 6.88 -5.09
N ARG A 14 -3.33 7.96 -4.62
CA ARG A 14 -2.55 8.86 -5.47
C ARG A 14 -1.29 8.19 -6.02
N TRP A 15 -0.56 7.47 -5.17
CA TRP A 15 0.60 6.69 -5.60
C TRP A 15 0.20 5.62 -6.60
N PHE A 16 -0.84 4.83 -6.29
CA PHE A 16 -1.38 3.82 -7.20
C PHE A 16 -1.64 4.40 -8.58
N LYS A 17 -2.37 5.53 -8.69
CA LYS A 17 -2.66 6.17 -9.97
C LYS A 17 -1.38 6.56 -10.71
N SER A 18 -0.40 7.13 -10.03
CA SER A 18 0.88 7.52 -10.65
C SER A 18 1.68 6.32 -11.16
N TYR A 19 1.66 5.19 -10.45
CA TYR A 19 2.37 3.98 -10.87
C TYR A 19 1.60 3.21 -11.95
N ALA A 20 0.28 3.23 -11.91
CA ALA A 20 -0.59 2.64 -12.93
C ALA A 20 -0.43 3.30 -14.32
N GLU A 21 0.01 4.56 -14.39
CA GLU A 21 0.36 5.21 -15.66
C GLU A 21 1.58 4.57 -16.34
N LYS A 22 2.50 4.00 -15.56
CA LYS A 22 3.67 3.26 -16.08
C LYS A 22 3.35 1.78 -16.31
N ALA A 23 2.67 1.17 -15.35
CA ALA A 23 2.25 -0.24 -15.37
C ALA A 23 3.37 -1.20 -15.80
N ASP A 24 4.52 -1.11 -15.13
CA ASP A 24 5.67 -1.98 -15.34
C ASP A 24 6.17 -2.58 -14.00
N GLU A 25 7.11 -3.53 -14.06
CA GLU A 25 7.67 -4.19 -12.88
C GLU A 25 8.28 -3.21 -11.88
N THR A 26 9.01 -2.19 -12.36
CA THR A 26 9.60 -1.15 -11.51
C THR A 26 8.53 -0.34 -10.77
N ALA A 27 7.41 -0.03 -11.42
CA ALA A 27 6.28 0.65 -10.78
C ALA A 27 5.67 -0.21 -9.67
N VAL A 28 5.57 -1.54 -9.87
CA VAL A 28 5.11 -2.47 -8.83
C VAL A 28 6.09 -2.51 -7.65
N GLU A 29 7.40 -2.58 -7.91
CA GLU A 29 8.43 -2.59 -6.86
C GLU A 29 8.38 -1.31 -6.02
N LEU A 30 8.38 -0.14 -6.67
CA LEU A 30 8.34 1.15 -5.99
C LEU A 30 7.04 1.31 -5.17
N PHE A 31 5.91 0.86 -5.72
CA PHE A 31 4.65 0.91 -4.99
C PHE A 31 4.63 -0.04 -3.78
N SER A 32 5.27 -1.20 -3.88
CA SER A 32 5.45 -2.11 -2.75
C SER A 32 6.27 -1.46 -1.63
N ASP A 33 7.37 -0.78 -1.98
CA ASP A 33 8.20 -0.05 -1.01
C ASP A 33 7.41 1.07 -0.31
N ASP A 34 6.59 1.81 -1.07
CA ASP A 34 5.72 2.86 -0.52
C ASP A 34 4.65 2.27 0.44
N ILE A 35 4.14 1.06 0.16
CA ILE A 35 3.20 0.36 1.05
C ILE A 35 3.88 -0.06 2.36
N GLU A 36 5.13 -0.53 2.33
CA GLU A 36 5.89 -0.87 3.55
C GLU A 36 6.03 0.34 4.48
N VAL A 37 6.20 1.55 3.92
CA VAL A 37 6.22 2.80 4.69
C VAL A 37 4.88 3.07 5.38
N ILE A 38 3.76 2.82 4.68
CA ILE A 38 2.41 3.00 5.22
C ILE A 38 2.13 1.97 6.33
N ASP A 39 2.52 0.72 6.16
CA ASP A 39 2.36 -0.31 7.19
C ASP A 39 3.14 0.06 8.46
N SER A 40 4.41 0.43 8.33
CA SER A 40 5.23 0.86 9.47
C SER A 40 4.62 2.08 10.20
N TRP A 41 4.10 3.05 9.45
CA TRP A 41 3.39 4.19 10.03
C TRP A 41 2.10 3.77 10.75
N ALA A 42 1.27 2.93 10.13
CA ALA A 42 0.01 2.48 10.70
C ALA A 42 0.22 1.63 11.96
N ASN A 43 1.24 0.76 11.97
CA ASN A 43 1.64 0.00 13.14
C ASN A 43 2.08 0.92 14.29
N SER A 44 2.84 1.98 14.00
CA SER A 44 3.22 2.98 15.00
C SER A 44 2.00 3.70 15.61
N MET A 45 0.98 4.00 14.78
CA MET A 45 -0.27 4.60 15.23
C MET A 45 -1.09 3.65 16.10
N LEU A 46 -1.12 2.36 15.74
CA LEU A 46 -1.78 1.31 16.50
C LEU A 46 -1.12 1.13 17.88
N MET A 47 0.22 1.04 17.92
CA MET A 47 0.98 0.93 19.18
C MET A 47 0.81 2.16 20.08
N ALA A 48 0.61 3.34 19.49
CA ALA A 48 0.30 4.56 20.23
C ALA A 48 -1.18 4.66 20.67
N GLY A 49 -2.03 3.69 20.33
CA GLY A 49 -3.46 3.68 20.65
C GLY A 49 -4.26 4.76 19.92
N ARG A 50 -3.75 5.27 18.79
CA ARG A 50 -4.40 6.34 18.01
C ARG A 50 -5.43 5.82 17.01
N ILE A 51 -5.26 4.57 16.58
CA ILE A 51 -6.20 3.84 15.72
C ILE A 51 -6.53 2.49 16.36
N SER A 52 -7.67 1.93 16.01
CA SER A 52 -8.04 0.58 16.43
C SER A 52 -7.34 -0.49 15.58
N ASN A 53 -7.34 -1.75 16.06
CA ASN A 53 -6.91 -2.90 15.25
C ASN A 53 -7.73 -3.02 13.96
N GLU A 54 -9.04 -2.77 14.02
CA GLU A 54 -9.92 -2.82 12.85
C GLU A 54 -9.51 -1.78 11.80
N GLU A 55 -9.19 -0.56 12.24
CA GLU A 55 -8.73 0.51 11.36
C GLU A 55 -7.36 0.24 10.74
N TYR A 56 -6.46 -0.41 11.48
CA TYR A 56 -5.18 -0.87 10.94
C TYR A 56 -5.41 -1.91 9.84
N TRP A 57 -6.15 -2.98 10.12
CA TRP A 57 -6.37 -4.05 9.15
C TRP A 57 -7.16 -3.59 7.91
N ASP A 58 -8.10 -2.67 8.07
CA ASP A 58 -8.82 -2.04 6.96
C ASP A 58 -7.89 -1.23 6.04
N LEU A 59 -6.85 -0.59 6.58
CA LEU A 59 -5.84 0.09 5.77
C LEU A 59 -4.90 -0.90 5.07
N ILE A 60 -4.41 -1.92 5.78
CA ILE A 60 -3.51 -2.93 5.21
C ILE A 60 -4.20 -3.66 4.06
N THR A 61 -5.43 -4.12 4.26
CA THR A 61 -6.24 -4.79 3.23
C THR A 61 -6.39 -3.88 1.99
N PHE A 62 -6.68 -2.59 2.19
CA PHE A 62 -6.76 -1.63 1.09
C PHE A 62 -5.44 -1.50 0.31
N CYS A 63 -4.29 -1.48 1.00
CA CYS A 63 -2.99 -1.40 0.35
C CYS A 63 -2.68 -2.67 -0.47
N GLU A 64 -2.97 -3.85 0.09
CA GLU A 64 -2.81 -5.13 -0.60
C GLU A 64 -3.68 -5.20 -1.86
N GLU A 65 -4.96 -4.81 -1.77
CA GLU A 65 -5.86 -4.76 -2.91
C GLU A 65 -5.32 -3.88 -4.04
N LYS A 66 -4.75 -2.71 -3.70
CA LYS A 66 -4.14 -1.79 -4.66
C LYS A 66 -2.87 -2.35 -5.28
N LEU A 67 -2.04 -3.03 -4.49
CA LEU A 67 -0.81 -3.65 -4.99
C LEU A 67 -1.13 -4.79 -5.97
N GLU A 68 -2.11 -5.63 -5.63
CA GLU A 68 -2.59 -6.68 -6.52
C GLU A 68 -3.25 -6.12 -7.78
N GLU A 69 -3.96 -4.99 -7.67
CA GLU A 69 -4.46 -4.26 -8.84
C GLU A 69 -3.33 -3.80 -9.76
N LEU A 70 -2.26 -3.22 -9.19
CA LEU A 70 -1.12 -2.75 -9.97
C LEU A 70 -0.35 -3.91 -10.61
N LYS A 71 -0.14 -5.02 -9.90
CA LYS A 71 0.47 -6.25 -10.46
C LYS A 71 -0.29 -6.75 -11.69
N ARG A 72 -1.63 -6.79 -11.61
CA ARG A 72 -2.48 -7.18 -12.75
C ARG A 72 -2.33 -6.22 -13.92
N LEU A 73 -2.27 -4.91 -13.68
CA LEU A 73 -2.07 -3.92 -14.74
C LEU A 73 -0.71 -4.05 -15.42
N ALA A 74 0.34 -4.34 -14.64
CA ALA A 74 1.70 -4.51 -15.13
C ALA A 74 1.98 -5.89 -15.76
N GLY A 75 1.03 -6.84 -15.68
CA GLY A 75 1.23 -8.21 -16.15
C GLY A 75 2.23 -9.01 -15.31
N VAL A 76 2.43 -8.63 -14.05
CA VAL A 76 3.37 -9.26 -13.11
C VAL A 76 2.63 -10.33 -12.32
N GLU A 77 2.83 -11.61 -12.66
CA GLU A 77 2.21 -12.74 -11.94
C GLU A 77 2.85 -13.01 -10.57
N SER A 78 4.13 -12.68 -10.41
CA SER A 78 4.85 -12.73 -9.13
C SER A 78 6.07 -11.83 -9.19
N LEU A 79 6.23 -10.91 -8.23
CA LEU A 79 7.53 -10.28 -7.99
C LEU A 79 8.45 -11.39 -7.46
N ASP A 80 9.44 -11.81 -8.25
CA ASP A 80 10.49 -12.72 -7.78
C ASP A 80 11.39 -11.92 -6.82
N MET A 81 10.96 -11.79 -5.55
CA MET A 81 11.66 -11.07 -4.47
C MET A 81 13.01 -11.71 -4.07
N ARG A 82 13.68 -12.42 -4.98
CA ARG A 82 14.94 -13.14 -4.74
C ARG A 82 16.18 -12.24 -4.59
N PHE A 83 16.03 -10.92 -4.65
CA PHE A 83 17.13 -9.97 -4.56
C PHE A 83 16.93 -8.81 -3.56
N LYS A 84 16.18 -9.03 -2.46
CA LYS A 84 16.32 -8.21 -1.25
C LYS A 84 16.97 -9.01 -0.13
#